data_AF-A0A5N0E2W2-F1
#
_entry.id   AF-A0A5N0E2W2-F1
#
_cell.length_a   1.000
_cell.length_b   1.000
_cell.length_c   1.000
_cell.angle_alpha   90.00
_cell.angle_beta   90.00
_cell.angle_gamma   90.00
#
_symmetry.space_group_name_H-M   'P 1'
#
loop_
_entity.id
_entity.type
_entity.pdbx_description
1 polymer ?
#
loop_
_entity_poly.entity_id
_entity_poly.type
_entity_poly.pdbx_seq_one_letter_code
_entity_poly.pdbx_strand_id
1 'polypeptide(L)'
;MTISYHDVRKWDAGALDTTAKNLRGRRDKLIGLQDELDDARRLPQWHGPASDKARSSLGTTRNNAEILIAELSAVDRALQDVSDDVTALKNRVANNDALADTYQFGIAADGAIVDNKPADPPPKSRTEAEDRAEIRRHRETIRQQLITETKAILTTAHNIDAGLAAVMQLAQDRKISDHGATTLDDARKGGEIDAQVAELEQALRDAGLLTGPPVTGYYRQWLENAVRRGVSLDTIKQIISEHHITPEDFKILDGMEEIREDADGDGIFKSFFLMPTNISAADAAKAVRMTYILNAGTDYGKDHPTDFPPTPYSSAELRRITERQGKNDWSYNEDVGFVHGNGGRLVTTPNGMMMGLGGNLIQDQFSQNGGTTWGDTFMLNVDDAKDPAQQIREVARSGHAWYENDNGPYQGKLDLDRYLHHEERHSQQWAEEGYTGFLASYVWEQVTGGNETEEDAGLADGGY
;
A
#
# COMPACT_ATOMS: atom_id res chain seq x y z
N MET A 1 -27.90 10.70 -6.69
CA MET A 1 -29.19 10.79 -5.96
C MET A 1 -28.85 10.77 -4.48
N THR A 2 -29.59 11.47 -3.62
CA THR A 2 -29.39 11.36 -2.17
C THR A 2 -30.14 10.15 -1.63
N ILE A 3 -29.42 9.22 -0.99
CA ILE A 3 -29.99 8.01 -0.36
C ILE A 3 -30.77 8.43 0.89
N SER A 4 -32.03 7.99 1.01
CA SER A 4 -32.87 8.27 2.18
C SER A 4 -32.83 7.11 3.19
N TYR A 5 -33.23 7.38 4.44
CA TYR A 5 -33.27 6.34 5.48
C TYR A 5 -34.28 5.23 5.13
N HIS A 6 -35.35 5.58 4.42
CA HIS A 6 -36.31 4.62 3.87
C HIS A 6 -35.73 3.72 2.78
N ASP A 7 -34.81 4.24 1.97
CA ASP A 7 -34.12 3.42 0.96
C ASP A 7 -33.26 2.36 1.64
N VAL A 8 -32.48 2.77 2.65
CA VAL A 8 -31.62 1.85 3.43
C VAL A 8 -32.44 0.73 4.09
N ARG A 9 -33.62 1.03 4.65
CA ARG A 9 -34.53 0.01 5.22
C ARG A 9 -34.94 -1.07 4.20
N LYS A 10 -34.99 -0.72 2.91
CA LYS A 10 -35.40 -1.62 1.83
C LYS A 10 -34.25 -2.40 1.21
N TRP A 11 -33.00 -2.09 1.54
CA TRP A 11 -31.85 -2.79 0.99
C TRP A 11 -31.89 -4.28 1.33
N ASP A 12 -31.43 -5.08 0.37
CA ASP A 12 -31.53 -6.53 0.41
C ASP A 12 -30.15 -7.16 0.22
N ALA A 13 -29.46 -7.40 1.33
CA ALA A 13 -28.19 -8.13 1.35
C ALA A 13 -28.32 -9.55 0.74
N GLY A 14 -29.45 -10.23 0.94
CA GLY A 14 -29.64 -11.59 0.42
C GLY A 14 -29.68 -11.63 -1.11
N ALA A 15 -30.27 -10.62 -1.74
CA ALA A 15 -30.26 -10.47 -3.19
C ALA A 15 -28.84 -10.24 -3.75
N LEU A 16 -28.03 -9.44 -3.05
CA LEU A 16 -26.63 -9.17 -3.40
C LEU A 16 -25.77 -10.42 -3.26
N ASP A 17 -25.83 -11.12 -2.12
CA ASP A 17 -25.12 -12.38 -1.88
C ASP A 17 -25.49 -13.46 -2.91
N THR A 18 -26.78 -13.57 -3.26
CA THR A 18 -27.23 -14.50 -4.31
C THR A 18 -26.62 -14.15 -5.67
N THR A 19 -26.52 -12.86 -5.99
CA THR A 19 -25.92 -12.40 -7.25
C THR A 19 -24.42 -12.67 -7.28
N ALA A 20 -23.70 -12.36 -6.20
CA ALA A 20 -22.28 -12.66 -6.02
C ALA A 20 -22.00 -14.16 -6.21
N LYS A 21 -22.72 -15.03 -5.48
CA LYS A 21 -22.61 -16.50 -5.61
C LYS A 21 -22.82 -17.01 -7.04
N ASN A 22 -23.77 -16.44 -7.77
CA ASN A 22 -24.02 -16.81 -9.16
C ASN A 22 -22.89 -16.37 -10.10
N LEU A 23 -22.32 -15.17 -9.89
CA LEU A 23 -21.16 -14.69 -10.66
C LEU A 23 -19.93 -15.54 -10.37
N ARG A 24 -19.66 -15.79 -9.09
CA ARG A 24 -18.60 -16.71 -8.63
C ARG A 24 -18.68 -18.06 -9.30
N GLY A 25 -19.85 -18.70 -9.27
CA GLY A 25 -20.05 -20.01 -9.91
C GLY A 25 -19.85 -20.00 -11.43
N ARG A 26 -19.98 -18.85 -12.10
CA ARG A 26 -19.65 -18.70 -13.54
C ARG A 26 -18.16 -18.47 -13.75
N ARG A 27 -17.54 -17.62 -12.93
CA ARG A 27 -16.10 -17.38 -12.93
C ARG A 27 -15.33 -18.67 -12.68
N ASP A 28 -15.68 -19.42 -11.65
CA ASP A 28 -14.96 -20.65 -11.28
C ASP A 28 -15.04 -21.72 -12.38
N LYS A 29 -16.15 -21.74 -13.15
CA LYS A 29 -16.24 -22.58 -14.35
C LYS A 29 -15.28 -22.14 -15.46
N LEU A 30 -15.04 -20.83 -15.62
CA LEU A 30 -14.08 -20.33 -16.60
C LEU A 30 -12.64 -20.63 -16.16
N ILE A 31 -12.33 -20.43 -14.88
CA ILE A 31 -11.02 -20.79 -14.30
C ILE A 31 -10.75 -22.28 -14.50
N GLY A 32 -11.76 -23.13 -14.28
CA GLY A 32 -11.67 -24.57 -14.50
C GLY A 32 -11.40 -25.00 -15.94
N LEU A 33 -11.44 -24.10 -16.93
CA LEU A 33 -11.08 -24.37 -18.34
C LEU A 33 -9.59 -24.07 -18.64
N GLN A 34 -8.80 -23.65 -17.65
CA GLN A 34 -7.40 -23.27 -17.84
C GLN A 34 -6.58 -24.40 -18.45
N ASP A 35 -6.70 -25.61 -17.90
CA ASP A 35 -5.94 -26.78 -18.35
C ASP A 35 -6.29 -27.14 -19.80
N GLU A 36 -7.57 -27.10 -20.17
CA GLU A 36 -8.00 -27.36 -21.54
C GLU A 36 -7.48 -26.31 -22.53
N LEU A 37 -7.42 -25.04 -22.12
CA LEU A 37 -6.84 -23.96 -22.95
C LEU A 37 -5.33 -24.14 -23.12
N ASP A 38 -4.61 -24.50 -22.05
CA ASP A 38 -3.16 -24.73 -22.10
C ASP A 38 -2.82 -25.98 -22.92
N ASP A 39 -3.58 -27.07 -22.78
CA ASP A 39 -3.39 -28.30 -23.54
C ASP A 39 -3.72 -28.13 -25.02
N ALA A 40 -4.77 -27.37 -25.36
CA ALA A 40 -5.11 -27.04 -26.75
C ALA A 40 -3.97 -26.30 -27.47
N ARG A 41 -3.11 -25.57 -26.73
CA ARG A 41 -1.95 -24.88 -27.28
C ARG A 41 -0.78 -25.83 -27.61
N ARG A 42 -0.67 -26.93 -26.86
CA ARG A 42 0.48 -27.85 -26.85
C ARG A 42 0.45 -28.95 -27.91
N LEU A 43 -0.38 -28.86 -28.96
CA LEU A 43 -0.47 -29.86 -30.03
C LEU A 43 0.91 -30.11 -30.70
N PRO A 44 1.64 -31.17 -30.33
CA PRO A 44 3.10 -31.21 -30.50
C PRO A 44 3.53 -31.67 -31.89
N GLN A 45 2.62 -32.28 -32.64
CA GLN A 45 2.87 -32.79 -33.99
C GLN A 45 2.30 -31.87 -35.09
N TRP A 46 1.66 -30.76 -34.70
CA TRP A 46 1.05 -29.82 -35.64
C TRP A 46 1.93 -28.59 -35.79
N HIS A 47 2.60 -28.47 -36.93
CA HIS A 47 3.53 -27.39 -37.24
C HIS A 47 3.14 -26.64 -38.52
N GLY A 48 3.75 -25.46 -38.70
CA GLY A 48 3.59 -24.60 -39.87
C GLY A 48 2.58 -23.47 -39.66
N PRO A 49 2.40 -22.60 -40.68
CA PRO A 49 1.73 -21.31 -40.53
C PRO A 49 0.28 -21.38 -40.01
N ALA A 50 -0.45 -22.47 -40.30
CA ALA A 50 -1.80 -22.67 -39.79
C ALA A 50 -1.81 -22.94 -38.28
N SER A 51 -0.86 -23.75 -37.80
CA SER A 51 -0.70 -24.04 -36.37
C SER A 51 -0.28 -22.80 -35.58
N ASP A 52 0.58 -21.94 -36.14
CA ASP A 52 1.02 -20.70 -35.49
C ASP A 52 -0.14 -19.70 -35.37
N LYS A 53 -0.95 -19.56 -36.43
CA LYS A 53 -2.18 -18.75 -36.39
C LYS A 53 -3.18 -19.26 -35.35
N ALA A 54 -3.36 -20.58 -35.26
CA ALA A 54 -4.24 -21.18 -34.26
C ALA A 54 -3.74 -20.90 -32.83
N ARG A 55 -2.44 -21.06 -32.56
CA ARG A 55 -1.84 -20.73 -31.25
C ARG A 55 -1.95 -19.25 -30.90
N SER A 56 -1.75 -18.36 -31.87
CA SER A 56 -1.93 -16.92 -31.68
C SER A 56 -3.39 -16.55 -31.39
N SER A 57 -4.34 -17.14 -32.12
CA SER A 57 -5.77 -16.96 -31.87
C SER A 57 -6.17 -17.47 -30.49
N LEU A 58 -5.67 -18.64 -30.08
CA LEU A 58 -5.92 -19.19 -28.75
C LEU A 58 -5.31 -18.32 -27.64
N GLY A 59 -4.11 -17.78 -27.85
CA GLY A 59 -3.51 -16.78 -26.96
C GLY A 59 -4.40 -15.55 -26.79
N THR A 60 -4.96 -15.02 -27.88
CA THR A 60 -5.91 -13.90 -27.82
C THR A 60 -7.17 -14.26 -27.02
N THR A 61 -7.72 -15.47 -27.23
CA THR A 61 -8.89 -15.94 -26.47
C THR A 61 -8.58 -16.09 -24.98
N ARG A 62 -7.42 -16.62 -24.62
CA ARG A 62 -6.95 -16.74 -23.23
C ARG A 62 -6.84 -15.36 -22.58
N ASN A 63 -6.16 -14.41 -23.22
CA ASN A 63 -6.02 -13.05 -22.68
C ASN A 63 -7.39 -12.38 -22.47
N ASN A 64 -8.33 -12.58 -23.40
CA ASN A 64 -9.70 -12.08 -23.22
C ASN A 64 -10.43 -12.78 -22.04
N ALA A 65 -10.14 -14.06 -21.78
CA ALA A 65 -10.68 -14.78 -20.65
C ALA A 65 -10.06 -14.31 -19.32
N GLU A 66 -8.77 -14.01 -19.28
CA GLU A 66 -8.07 -13.42 -18.14
C GLU A 66 -8.73 -12.08 -17.75
N ILE A 67 -8.91 -11.16 -18.71
CA ILE A 67 -9.61 -9.89 -18.48
C ILE A 67 -11.05 -10.09 -17.99
N LEU A 68 -11.82 -10.98 -18.63
CA LEU A 68 -13.20 -11.26 -18.21
C LEU A 68 -13.26 -11.83 -16.79
N ILE A 69 -12.30 -12.68 -16.41
CA ILE A 69 -12.24 -13.23 -15.06
C ILE A 69 -11.88 -12.14 -14.06
N ALA A 70 -10.95 -11.25 -14.38
CA ALA A 70 -10.65 -10.09 -13.55
C ALA A 70 -11.91 -9.22 -13.34
N GLU A 71 -12.64 -8.87 -14.40
CA GLU A 71 -13.90 -8.12 -14.32
C GLU A 71 -14.96 -8.83 -13.46
N LEU A 72 -15.19 -10.13 -13.69
CA LEU A 72 -16.14 -10.92 -12.90
C LEU A 72 -15.74 -11.01 -11.43
N SER A 73 -14.45 -11.09 -11.14
CA SER A 73 -13.92 -11.19 -9.79
C SER A 73 -14.04 -9.87 -9.03
N ALA A 74 -13.76 -8.76 -9.70
CA ALA A 74 -13.96 -7.43 -9.13
C ALA A 74 -15.43 -7.23 -8.72
N VAL A 75 -16.37 -7.58 -9.61
CA VAL A 75 -17.80 -7.44 -9.35
C VAL A 75 -18.31 -8.43 -8.30
N ASP A 76 -17.88 -9.70 -8.33
CA ASP A 76 -18.21 -10.69 -7.29
C ASP A 76 -17.75 -10.20 -5.91
N ARG A 77 -16.50 -9.73 -5.82
CA ARG A 77 -15.91 -9.22 -4.58
C ARG A 77 -16.69 -8.03 -4.04
N ALA A 78 -16.94 -7.01 -4.87
CA ALA A 78 -17.68 -5.82 -4.45
C ALA A 78 -19.11 -6.16 -4.00
N LEU A 79 -19.80 -7.08 -4.68
CA LEU A 79 -21.15 -7.51 -4.27
C LEU A 79 -21.15 -8.28 -2.94
N GLN A 80 -20.11 -9.08 -2.68
CA GLN A 80 -19.94 -9.77 -1.41
C GLN A 80 -19.70 -8.77 -0.28
N ASP A 81 -18.78 -7.83 -0.46
CA ASP A 81 -18.43 -6.83 0.55
C ASP A 81 -19.65 -5.92 0.86
N VAL A 82 -20.36 -5.47 -0.17
CA VAL A 82 -21.62 -4.71 -0.03
C VAL A 82 -22.69 -5.54 0.68
N SER A 83 -22.80 -6.84 0.41
CA SER A 83 -23.78 -7.70 1.10
C SER A 83 -23.51 -7.74 2.61
N ASP A 84 -22.24 -7.91 3.00
CA ASP A 84 -21.82 -7.95 4.40
C ASP A 84 -22.06 -6.58 5.07
N ASP A 85 -21.69 -5.49 4.39
CA ASP A 85 -21.89 -4.12 4.87
C ASP A 85 -23.36 -3.73 5.00
N VAL A 86 -24.21 -4.10 4.02
CA VAL A 86 -25.66 -3.89 4.08
C VAL A 86 -26.26 -4.68 5.25
N THR A 87 -25.76 -5.89 5.51
CA THR A 87 -26.20 -6.69 6.67
C THR A 87 -25.87 -5.96 7.98
N ALA A 88 -24.64 -5.49 8.14
CA ALA A 88 -24.23 -4.72 9.31
C ALA A 88 -25.03 -3.42 9.46
N LEU A 89 -25.25 -2.69 8.36
CA LEU A 89 -26.00 -1.45 8.33
C LEU A 89 -27.48 -1.66 8.71
N LYS A 90 -28.11 -2.74 8.24
CA LYS A 90 -29.50 -3.08 8.62
C LYS A 90 -29.64 -3.38 10.10
N ASN A 91 -28.65 -4.00 10.73
CA ASN A 91 -28.63 -4.19 12.18
C ASN A 91 -28.56 -2.84 12.91
N ARG A 92 -27.74 -1.89 12.43
CA ARG A 92 -27.69 -0.53 12.98
C ARG A 92 -29.02 0.20 12.83
N VAL A 93 -29.66 0.12 11.66
CA VAL A 93 -30.99 0.68 11.41
C VAL A 93 -32.03 0.10 12.37
N ALA A 94 -32.06 -1.23 12.55
CA ALA A 94 -32.99 -1.89 13.46
C ALA A 94 -32.78 -1.47 14.92
N ASN A 95 -31.52 -1.36 15.37
CA ASN A 95 -31.19 -0.90 16.71
C ASN A 95 -31.60 0.57 16.94
N ASN A 96 -31.35 1.43 15.94
CA ASN A 96 -31.69 2.84 15.99
C ASN A 96 -33.22 3.06 15.98
N ASP A 97 -33.95 2.29 15.16
CA ASP A 97 -35.41 2.27 15.14
C ASP A 97 -35.97 1.79 16.50
N ALA A 98 -35.43 0.71 17.07
CA ALA A 98 -35.84 0.22 18.39
C ALA A 98 -35.58 1.22 19.53
N LEU A 99 -34.46 1.95 19.46
CA LEU A 99 -34.16 3.02 20.42
C LEU A 99 -35.16 4.18 20.27
N ALA A 100 -35.47 4.59 19.04
CA ALA A 100 -36.46 5.62 18.77
C ALA A 100 -37.83 5.23 19.34
N ASP A 101 -38.30 4.01 19.06
CA ASP A 101 -39.57 3.49 19.55
C ASP A 101 -39.63 3.44 21.08
N THR A 102 -38.55 2.98 21.73
CA THR A 102 -38.44 2.90 23.19
C THR A 102 -38.68 4.25 23.87
N TYR A 103 -38.22 5.34 23.23
CA TYR A 103 -38.35 6.70 23.75
C TYR A 103 -39.46 7.51 23.07
N GLN A 104 -40.36 6.86 22.33
CA GLN A 104 -41.50 7.48 21.62
C GLN A 104 -41.06 8.56 20.63
N PHE A 105 -39.93 8.34 19.96
CA PHE A 105 -39.55 9.03 18.75
C PHE A 105 -39.92 8.18 17.53
N GLY A 106 -39.91 8.79 16.35
CA GLY A 106 -39.95 8.09 15.07
C GLY A 106 -38.89 8.65 14.13
N ILE A 107 -38.39 7.82 13.23
CA ILE A 107 -37.42 8.23 12.20
C ILE A 107 -38.14 8.26 10.85
N ALA A 108 -38.34 9.47 10.33
CA ALA A 108 -39.02 9.71 9.06
C ALA A 108 -38.22 9.16 7.87
N ALA A 109 -38.83 9.16 6.68
CA ALA A 109 -38.22 8.58 5.48
C ALA A 109 -36.89 9.25 5.09
N ASP A 110 -36.78 10.56 5.32
CA ASP A 110 -35.58 11.37 5.10
C ASP A 110 -34.56 11.29 6.25
N GLY A 111 -34.87 10.54 7.32
CA GLY A 111 -34.04 10.44 8.52
C GLY A 111 -34.35 11.48 9.60
N ALA A 112 -35.36 12.35 9.43
CA ALA A 112 -35.71 13.32 10.46
C ALA A 112 -36.28 12.64 11.72
N ILE A 113 -35.81 13.05 12.90
CA ILE A 113 -36.31 12.56 14.19
C ILE A 113 -37.58 13.31 14.58
N VAL A 114 -38.69 12.60 14.65
CA VAL A 114 -40.04 13.09 15.01
C VAL A 114 -40.34 12.69 16.45
N ASP A 115 -40.83 13.63 17.26
CA ASP A 115 -41.30 13.31 18.61
C ASP A 115 -42.77 12.88 18.56
N ASN A 116 -43.02 11.61 18.90
CA ASN A 116 -44.36 11.01 18.90
C ASN A 116 -44.97 10.95 20.31
N LYS A 117 -44.29 11.53 21.33
CA LYS A 117 -44.79 11.55 22.69
C LYS A 117 -46.04 12.44 22.79
N PRO A 118 -47.13 11.94 23.37
CA PRO A 118 -48.25 12.79 23.76
C PRO A 118 -47.81 13.88 24.74
N ALA A 119 -48.47 15.05 24.70
CA ALA A 119 -48.22 16.12 25.64
C ALA A 119 -48.49 15.66 27.09
N ASP A 120 -47.55 15.93 28.00
CA ASP A 120 -47.77 15.64 29.41
C ASP A 120 -48.86 16.57 29.98
N PRO A 121 -49.76 16.09 30.87
CA PRO A 121 -50.70 16.96 31.59
C PRO A 121 -49.95 17.98 32.46
N PRO A 122 -50.56 19.02 33.04
CA PRO A 122 -49.86 19.93 33.97
C PRO A 122 -49.29 19.18 35.20
N PRO A 123 -48.13 19.57 35.75
CA PRO A 123 -47.60 18.98 36.98
C PRO A 123 -48.45 19.40 38.19
N LYS A 124 -48.66 18.50 39.14
CA LYS A 124 -49.47 18.73 40.36
C LYS A 124 -48.63 19.20 41.55
N SER A 125 -47.31 19.05 41.48
CA SER A 125 -46.37 19.45 42.53
C SER A 125 -45.04 19.93 41.94
N ARG A 126 -44.21 20.56 42.79
CA ARG A 126 -42.85 20.97 42.43
C ARG A 126 -41.96 19.75 42.12
N THR A 127 -42.02 18.71 42.93
CA THR A 127 -41.25 17.47 42.72
C THR A 127 -41.61 16.82 41.39
N GLU A 128 -42.90 16.72 41.07
CA GLU A 128 -43.35 16.19 39.78
C GLU A 128 -42.87 17.07 38.59
N ALA A 129 -42.77 18.39 38.77
CA ALA A 129 -42.22 19.28 37.77
C ALA A 129 -40.70 19.06 37.56
N GLU A 130 -39.97 18.79 38.64
CA GLU A 130 -38.52 18.49 38.63
C GLU A 130 -38.25 17.12 37.96
N ASP A 131 -38.95 16.05 38.35
CA ASP A 131 -38.83 14.71 37.75
C ASP A 131 -39.09 14.74 36.23
N ARG A 132 -40.12 15.48 35.82
CA ARG A 132 -40.44 15.64 34.39
C ARG A 132 -39.39 16.46 33.64
N ALA A 133 -38.74 17.42 34.31
CA ALA A 133 -37.64 18.16 33.69
C ALA A 133 -36.43 17.26 33.45
N GLU A 134 -36.13 16.35 34.38
CA GLU A 134 -35.07 15.35 34.21
C GLU A 134 -35.38 14.37 33.06
N ILE A 135 -36.60 13.84 33.00
CA ILE A 135 -37.05 12.98 31.88
C ILE A 135 -36.92 13.70 30.54
N ARG A 136 -37.28 14.99 30.46
CA ARG A 136 -37.12 15.79 29.23
C ARG A 136 -35.65 15.93 28.82
N ARG A 137 -34.75 16.18 29.77
CA ARG A 137 -33.30 16.26 29.48
C ARG A 137 -32.76 14.93 28.98
N HIS A 138 -33.12 13.83 29.64
CA HIS A 138 -32.71 12.49 29.21
C HIS A 138 -33.21 12.17 27.79
N ARG A 139 -34.48 12.46 27.50
CA ARG A 139 -35.04 12.29 26.14
C ARG A 139 -34.35 13.16 25.09
N GLU A 140 -33.94 14.38 25.44
CA GLU A 140 -33.20 15.22 24.51
C GLU A 140 -31.80 14.63 24.21
N THR A 141 -31.12 14.06 25.21
CA THR A 141 -29.87 13.31 24.98
C THR A 141 -30.09 12.15 24.00
N ILE A 142 -31.16 11.37 24.19
CA ILE A 142 -31.52 10.29 23.25
C ILE A 142 -31.83 10.83 21.86
N ARG A 143 -32.55 11.97 21.74
CA ARG A 143 -32.81 12.61 20.45
C ARG A 143 -31.51 12.94 19.71
N GLN A 144 -30.53 13.51 20.40
CA GLN A 144 -29.23 13.84 19.80
C GLN A 144 -28.43 12.60 19.40
N GLN A 145 -28.52 11.52 20.20
CA GLN A 145 -27.94 10.23 19.84
C GLN A 145 -28.57 9.67 18.55
N LEU A 146 -29.91 9.69 18.44
CA LEU A 146 -30.62 9.25 17.23
C LEU A 146 -30.25 10.08 16.00
N ILE A 147 -30.13 11.41 16.14
CA ILE A 147 -29.67 12.29 15.05
C ILE A 147 -28.28 11.91 14.57
N THR A 148 -27.35 11.72 15.51
CA THR A 148 -25.96 11.37 15.22
C THR A 148 -25.86 10.02 14.52
N GLU A 149 -26.53 9.00 15.06
CA GLU A 149 -26.51 7.65 14.49
C GLU A 149 -27.20 7.59 13.13
N THR A 150 -28.32 8.29 12.95
CA THR A 150 -29.02 8.36 11.66
C THR A 150 -28.14 8.99 10.58
N LYS A 151 -27.42 10.07 10.92
CA LYS A 151 -26.44 10.69 10.01
C LYS A 151 -25.30 9.73 9.67
N ALA A 152 -24.79 9.00 10.66
CA ALA A 152 -23.74 8.00 10.45
C ALA A 152 -24.22 6.85 9.56
N ILE A 153 -25.44 6.34 9.75
CA ILE A 153 -26.07 5.32 8.90
C ILE A 153 -26.16 5.81 7.45
N LEU A 154 -26.67 7.03 7.22
CA LEU A 154 -26.80 7.58 5.86
C LEU A 154 -25.45 7.81 5.20
N THR A 155 -24.43 8.19 5.97
CA THR A 155 -23.05 8.31 5.46
C THR A 155 -22.50 6.95 5.05
N THR A 156 -22.64 5.93 5.91
CA THR A 156 -22.25 4.56 5.57
C THR A 156 -23.00 4.05 4.33
N ALA A 157 -24.31 4.30 4.23
CA ALA A 157 -25.10 3.93 3.07
C ALA A 157 -24.57 4.58 1.78
N HIS A 158 -24.29 5.88 1.81
CA HIS A 158 -23.71 6.58 0.67
C HIS A 158 -22.40 5.93 0.21
N ASN A 159 -21.51 5.59 1.15
CA ASN A 159 -20.21 5.03 0.83
C ASN A 159 -20.34 3.62 0.22
N ILE A 160 -21.26 2.78 0.74
CA ILE A 160 -21.56 1.45 0.19
C ILE A 160 -22.04 1.56 -1.27
N ASP A 161 -23.00 2.44 -1.54
CA ASP A 161 -23.57 2.63 -2.89
C ASP A 161 -22.51 3.19 -3.86
N ALA A 162 -21.75 4.19 -3.44
CA ALA A 162 -20.71 4.81 -4.25
C ALA A 162 -19.57 3.83 -4.58
N GLY A 163 -19.14 3.01 -3.61
CA GLY A 163 -18.11 1.99 -3.80
C GLY A 163 -18.53 0.94 -4.82
N LEU A 164 -19.74 0.39 -4.68
CA LEU A 164 -20.28 -0.57 -5.65
C LEU A 164 -20.39 0.03 -7.05
N ALA A 165 -20.91 1.27 -7.15
CA ALA A 165 -21.05 1.97 -8.41
C ALA A 165 -19.69 2.19 -9.10
N ALA A 166 -18.63 2.49 -8.33
CA ALA A 166 -17.29 2.67 -8.85
C ALA A 166 -16.75 1.37 -9.49
N VAL A 167 -16.86 0.24 -8.80
CA VAL A 167 -16.43 -1.07 -9.33
C VAL A 167 -17.23 -1.46 -10.58
N MET A 168 -18.55 -1.27 -10.55
CA MET A 168 -19.42 -1.54 -11.70
C MET A 168 -19.04 -0.67 -12.91
N GLN A 169 -18.70 0.60 -12.70
CA GLN A 169 -18.27 1.49 -13.78
C GLN A 169 -16.91 1.06 -14.34
N LEU A 170 -15.96 0.66 -13.51
CA LEU A 170 -14.66 0.15 -13.96
C LEU A 170 -14.83 -1.11 -14.82
N ALA A 171 -15.69 -2.05 -14.39
CA ALA A 171 -16.00 -3.24 -15.17
C ALA A 171 -16.70 -2.89 -16.50
N GLN A 172 -17.68 -1.98 -16.48
CA GLN A 172 -18.38 -1.53 -17.69
C GLN A 172 -17.44 -0.85 -18.70
N ASP A 173 -16.48 -0.07 -18.20
CA ASP A 173 -15.49 0.65 -18.99
C ASP A 173 -14.30 -0.22 -19.44
N ARG A 174 -14.23 -1.49 -19.02
CA ARG A 174 -13.08 -2.39 -19.21
C ARG A 174 -11.77 -1.82 -18.67
N LYS A 175 -11.84 -1.23 -17.48
CA LYS A 175 -10.70 -0.66 -16.75
C LYS A 175 -10.22 -1.55 -15.61
N ILE A 176 -10.83 -2.72 -15.43
CA ILE A 176 -10.30 -3.76 -14.54
C ILE A 176 -9.15 -4.47 -15.26
N SER A 177 -8.01 -4.55 -14.59
CA SER A 177 -6.77 -5.14 -15.08
C SER A 177 -6.65 -6.58 -14.61
N ASP A 178 -6.06 -7.45 -15.44
CA ASP A 178 -5.59 -8.77 -15.03
C ASP A 178 -4.22 -8.70 -14.32
N HIS A 179 -3.63 -7.50 -14.21
CA HIS A 179 -2.33 -7.23 -13.61
C HIS A 179 -1.19 -8.06 -14.23
N GLY A 180 -1.29 -8.34 -15.54
CA GLY A 180 -0.29 -9.13 -16.25
C GLY A 180 -0.34 -10.61 -15.89
N ALA A 181 -1.47 -11.08 -15.38
CA ALA A 181 -1.69 -12.48 -15.04
C ALA A 181 -1.30 -13.40 -16.19
N THR A 182 -0.63 -14.49 -15.84
CA THR A 182 -0.36 -15.59 -16.77
C THR A 182 -1.25 -16.79 -16.49
N THR A 183 -2.20 -16.70 -15.56
CA THR A 183 -3.19 -17.74 -15.31
C THR A 183 -4.55 -17.11 -15.04
N LEU A 184 -5.62 -17.87 -15.28
CA LEU A 184 -6.97 -17.42 -14.97
C LEU A 184 -7.18 -17.19 -13.47
N ASP A 185 -6.49 -17.92 -12.58
CA ASP A 185 -6.57 -17.68 -11.14
C ASP A 185 -5.83 -16.39 -10.72
N ASP A 186 -4.70 -16.08 -11.34
CA ASP A 186 -4.00 -14.82 -11.06
C ASP A 186 -4.81 -13.62 -11.57
N ALA A 187 -5.50 -13.76 -12.70
CA ALA A 187 -6.40 -12.73 -13.21
C ALA A 187 -7.58 -12.48 -12.24
N ARG A 188 -8.09 -13.53 -11.57
CA ARG A 188 -9.08 -13.38 -10.50
C ARG A 188 -8.54 -12.51 -9.36
N LYS A 189 -7.31 -12.78 -8.89
CA LYS A 189 -6.66 -11.96 -7.86
C LYS A 189 -6.53 -10.52 -8.33
N GLY A 190 -6.10 -10.28 -9.58
CA GLY A 190 -6.01 -8.94 -10.16
C GLY A 190 -7.31 -8.14 -10.06
N GLY A 191 -8.44 -8.76 -10.42
CA GLY A 191 -9.76 -8.14 -10.28
C GLY A 191 -10.16 -7.86 -8.82
N GLU A 192 -9.83 -8.76 -7.89
CA GLU A 192 -10.09 -8.56 -6.46
C GLU A 192 -9.28 -7.39 -5.88
N ILE A 193 -8.05 -7.16 -6.35
CA ILE A 193 -7.27 -5.95 -6.01
C ILE A 193 -7.97 -4.70 -6.53
N ASP A 194 -8.38 -4.68 -7.80
CA ASP A 194 -8.99 -3.48 -8.39
C ASP A 194 -10.30 -3.07 -7.70
N ALA A 195 -11.10 -4.04 -7.24
CA ALA A 195 -12.29 -3.77 -6.44
C ALA A 195 -11.94 -3.08 -5.11
N GLN A 196 -10.98 -3.62 -4.37
CA GLN A 196 -10.55 -3.05 -3.09
C GLN A 196 -9.88 -1.68 -3.26
N VAL A 197 -9.11 -1.47 -4.33
CA VAL A 197 -8.54 -0.15 -4.65
C VAL A 197 -9.64 0.87 -4.96
N ALA A 198 -10.68 0.49 -5.69
CA ALA A 198 -11.81 1.38 -5.97
C ALA A 198 -12.55 1.79 -4.68
N GLU A 199 -12.74 0.85 -3.74
CA GLU A 199 -13.30 1.14 -2.42
C GLU A 199 -12.40 2.06 -1.59
N LEU A 200 -11.09 1.81 -1.56
CA LEU A 200 -10.12 2.70 -0.92
C LEU A 200 -10.15 4.11 -1.52
N GLU A 201 -10.11 4.24 -2.85
CA GLU A 201 -10.23 5.53 -3.53
C GLU A 201 -11.50 6.27 -3.14
N GLN A 202 -12.65 5.59 -3.12
CA GLN A 202 -13.91 6.19 -2.74
C GLN A 202 -13.89 6.64 -1.28
N ALA A 203 -13.38 5.82 -0.37
CA ALA A 203 -13.25 6.17 1.04
C ALA A 203 -12.32 7.36 1.30
N LEU A 204 -11.27 7.54 0.48
CA LEU A 204 -10.41 8.72 0.52
C LEU A 204 -11.12 9.96 -0.01
N ARG A 205 -11.96 9.83 -1.05
CA ARG A 205 -12.78 10.94 -1.58
C ARG A 205 -13.82 11.40 -0.57
N ASP A 206 -14.50 10.46 0.06
CA ASP A 206 -15.51 10.76 1.10
C ASP A 206 -14.88 11.44 2.32
N ALA A 207 -13.62 11.10 2.64
CA ALA A 207 -12.83 11.77 3.67
C ALA A 207 -12.29 13.16 3.24
N GLY A 208 -12.48 13.57 1.99
CA GLY A 208 -11.94 14.81 1.44
C GLY A 208 -10.42 14.79 1.21
N LEU A 209 -9.80 13.62 1.22
CA LEU A 209 -8.36 13.42 1.06
C LEU A 209 -7.95 13.13 -0.39
N LEU A 210 -8.91 12.83 -1.26
CA LEU A 210 -8.68 12.60 -2.69
C LEU A 210 -9.74 13.34 -3.52
N THR A 211 -9.32 13.99 -4.60
CA THR A 211 -10.22 14.70 -5.52
C THR A 211 -9.78 14.48 -6.96
N GLY A 212 -10.65 14.77 -7.93
CA GLY A 212 -10.33 14.66 -9.36
C GLY A 212 -10.68 13.30 -9.98
N PRO A 213 -10.08 12.94 -11.14
CA PRO A 213 -10.37 11.67 -11.83
C PRO A 213 -9.90 10.44 -11.03
N PRO A 214 -10.26 9.21 -11.46
CA PRO A 214 -9.66 7.98 -10.94
C PRO A 214 -8.13 8.05 -10.94
N VAL A 215 -7.49 7.54 -9.89
CA VAL A 215 -6.03 7.65 -9.79
C VAL A 215 -5.34 6.71 -10.78
N THR A 216 -4.16 7.12 -11.24
CA THR A 216 -3.34 6.38 -12.21
C THR A 216 -1.87 6.42 -11.79
N GLY A 217 -1.01 5.64 -12.46
CA GLY A 217 0.43 5.64 -12.22
C GLY A 217 0.80 5.18 -10.82
N TYR A 218 1.90 5.71 -10.28
CA TYR A 218 2.47 5.24 -9.01
C TYR A 218 1.58 5.50 -7.78
N TYR A 219 0.70 6.51 -7.79
CA TYR A 219 -0.28 6.66 -6.70
C TYR A 219 -1.29 5.50 -6.69
N ARG A 220 -1.73 5.04 -7.87
CA ARG A 220 -2.60 3.86 -7.96
C ARG A 220 -1.85 2.60 -7.51
N GLN A 221 -0.62 2.42 -7.99
CA GLN A 221 0.23 1.30 -7.58
C GLN A 221 0.47 1.29 -6.06
N TRP A 222 0.59 2.45 -5.42
CA TRP A 222 0.66 2.52 -3.96
C TRP A 222 -0.58 1.93 -3.29
N LEU A 223 -1.78 2.31 -3.74
CA LEU A 223 -3.03 1.74 -3.19
C LEU A 223 -3.12 0.23 -3.44
N GLU A 224 -2.69 -0.24 -4.62
CA GLU A 224 -2.62 -1.67 -4.95
C GLU A 224 -1.66 -2.41 -3.99
N ASN A 225 -0.47 -1.86 -3.74
CA ASN A 225 0.49 -2.41 -2.79
C ASN A 225 -0.06 -2.41 -1.36
N ALA A 226 -0.76 -1.35 -0.96
CA ALA A 226 -1.43 -1.27 0.34
C ALA A 226 -2.48 -2.39 0.50
N VAL A 227 -3.29 -2.65 -0.53
CA VAL A 227 -4.26 -3.77 -0.54
C VAL A 227 -3.55 -5.11 -0.40
N ARG A 228 -2.52 -5.36 -1.22
CA ARG A 228 -1.76 -6.62 -1.19
C ARG A 228 -1.13 -6.90 0.16
N ARG A 229 -0.65 -5.86 0.84
CA ARG A 229 0.01 -5.92 2.15
C ARG A 229 -0.96 -5.78 3.32
N GLY A 230 -2.26 -5.62 3.07
CA GLY A 230 -3.27 -5.48 4.12
C GLY A 230 -3.14 -4.21 4.96
N VAL A 231 -2.61 -3.13 4.38
CA VAL A 231 -2.50 -1.83 5.06
C VAL A 231 -3.90 -1.26 5.30
N SER A 232 -4.17 -0.87 6.54
CA SER A 232 -5.49 -0.35 6.92
C SER A 232 -5.78 1.01 6.27
N LEU A 233 -7.06 1.26 5.98
CA LEU A 233 -7.52 2.56 5.48
C LEU A 233 -7.14 3.70 6.43
N ASP A 234 -7.17 3.49 7.75
CA ASP A 234 -6.81 4.51 8.72
C ASP A 234 -5.32 4.88 8.64
N THR A 235 -4.44 3.91 8.42
CA THR A 235 -3.02 4.17 8.18
C THR A 235 -2.82 5.01 6.92
N ILE A 236 -3.51 4.67 5.82
CA ILE A 236 -3.44 5.43 4.55
C ILE A 236 -3.95 6.86 4.76
N LYS A 237 -5.11 7.03 5.42
CA LYS A 237 -5.67 8.35 5.75
C LYS A 237 -4.73 9.17 6.62
N GLN A 238 -4.08 8.55 7.60
CA GLN A 238 -3.14 9.22 8.48
C GLN A 238 -1.91 9.70 7.71
N ILE A 239 -1.33 8.86 6.85
CA ILE A 239 -0.21 9.24 5.97
C ILE A 239 -0.59 10.43 5.10
N ILE A 240 -1.74 10.38 4.41
CA ILE A 240 -2.17 11.45 3.51
C ILE A 240 -2.41 12.75 4.29
N SER A 241 -3.12 12.69 5.43
CA SER A 241 -3.50 13.88 6.18
C SER A 241 -2.33 14.54 6.92
N GLU A 242 -1.42 13.77 7.51
CA GLU A 242 -0.27 14.33 8.23
C GLU A 242 0.82 14.84 7.29
N HIS A 243 1.05 14.14 6.16
CA HIS A 243 2.15 14.45 5.23
C HIS A 243 1.70 15.13 3.94
N HIS A 244 0.41 15.40 3.79
CA HIS A 244 -0.20 16.07 2.64
C HIS A 244 0.10 15.35 1.31
N ILE A 245 0.10 14.01 1.33
CA ILE A 245 0.43 13.19 0.16
C ILE A 245 -0.68 13.26 -0.88
N THR A 246 -0.33 13.60 -2.11
CA THR A 246 -1.25 13.68 -3.24
C THR A 246 -0.78 12.82 -4.42
N PRO A 247 -1.65 12.55 -5.41
CA PRO A 247 -1.22 11.92 -6.66
C PRO A 247 -0.09 12.66 -7.38
N GLU A 248 0.03 13.99 -7.21
CA GLU A 248 1.09 14.77 -7.83
C GLU A 248 2.47 14.44 -7.25
N ASP A 249 2.55 14.05 -5.98
CA ASP A 249 3.82 13.80 -5.32
C ASP A 249 4.57 12.61 -5.92
N PHE A 250 3.82 11.63 -6.40
CA PHE A 250 4.35 10.41 -7.03
C PHE A 250 4.91 10.63 -8.43
N LYS A 251 4.58 11.74 -9.12
CA LYS A 251 5.14 12.03 -10.44
C LYS A 251 6.65 12.21 -10.45
N ILE A 252 7.25 12.43 -9.27
CA ILE A 252 8.70 12.44 -9.13
C ILE A 252 9.35 11.13 -9.62
N LEU A 253 8.60 10.03 -9.58
CA LEU A 253 9.06 8.70 -9.99
C LEU A 253 8.91 8.46 -11.51
N ASP A 254 8.09 9.24 -12.23
CA ASP A 254 7.79 9.01 -13.67
C ASP A 254 9.04 9.13 -14.57
N GLY A 255 10.06 9.86 -14.12
CA GLY A 255 11.33 10.04 -14.83
C GLY A 255 12.41 9.01 -14.47
N MET A 256 12.09 8.03 -13.63
CA MET A 256 13.02 7.03 -13.11
C MET A 256 12.70 5.64 -13.66
N GLU A 257 13.72 4.79 -13.76
CA GLU A 257 13.50 3.38 -14.08
C GLU A 257 13.11 2.64 -12.80
N GLU A 258 11.88 2.10 -12.79
CA GLU A 258 11.43 1.18 -11.74
C GLU A 258 12.10 -0.19 -11.91
N ILE A 259 12.81 -0.62 -10.87
CA ILE A 259 13.40 -1.95 -10.76
C ILE A 259 12.55 -2.72 -9.75
N ARG A 260 11.94 -3.82 -10.20
CA ARG A 260 11.07 -4.67 -9.38
C ARG A 260 11.81 -5.92 -8.92
N GLU A 261 11.64 -6.22 -7.65
CA GLU A 261 12.07 -7.46 -7.01
C GLU A 261 10.83 -8.32 -6.71
N ASP A 262 10.89 -9.59 -7.08
CA ASP A 262 9.83 -10.61 -6.97
C ASP A 262 10.44 -11.98 -6.63
N ALA A 263 11.34 -12.02 -5.64
CA ALA A 263 12.11 -13.23 -5.38
C ALA A 263 11.22 -14.41 -4.95
N ASP A 264 10.07 -14.13 -4.31
CA ASP A 264 9.10 -15.13 -3.84
C ASP A 264 8.02 -15.46 -4.87
N GLY A 265 7.84 -14.64 -5.91
CA GLY A 265 6.84 -14.86 -6.96
C GLY A 265 5.41 -14.80 -6.45
N ASP A 266 5.18 -14.13 -5.30
CA ASP A 266 3.86 -14.05 -4.67
C ASP A 266 2.97 -12.95 -5.29
N GLY A 267 3.54 -12.17 -6.23
CA GLY A 267 2.88 -11.06 -6.91
C GLY A 267 2.91 -9.74 -6.14
N ILE A 268 3.69 -9.66 -5.06
CA ILE A 268 3.96 -8.45 -4.29
C ILE A 268 5.40 -8.01 -4.54
N PHE A 269 5.57 -7.06 -5.45
CA PHE A 269 6.88 -6.57 -5.83
C PHE A 269 7.41 -5.51 -4.86
N LYS A 270 8.71 -5.59 -4.51
CA LYS A 270 9.44 -4.43 -3.98
C LYS A 270 9.96 -3.58 -5.14
N SER A 271 9.72 -2.28 -5.07
CA SER A 271 10.06 -1.31 -6.11
C SER A 271 11.23 -0.43 -5.66
N PHE A 272 12.24 -0.36 -6.51
CA PHE A 272 13.40 0.52 -6.40
C PHE A 272 13.40 1.47 -7.60
N PHE A 273 13.89 2.70 -7.48
CA PHE A 273 13.92 3.64 -8.61
C PHE A 273 15.33 4.13 -8.90
N LEU A 274 15.84 3.79 -10.07
CA LEU A 274 17.15 4.23 -10.53
C LEU A 274 17.08 5.73 -10.86
N MET A 275 17.89 6.52 -10.16
CA MET A 275 17.87 7.97 -10.28
C MET A 275 18.56 8.43 -11.58
N PRO A 276 18.00 9.43 -12.29
CA PRO A 276 18.69 10.06 -13.40
C PRO A 276 19.89 10.87 -12.88
N THR A 277 20.96 10.92 -13.65
CA THR A 277 22.24 11.51 -13.21
C THR A 277 22.20 13.03 -12.99
N ASN A 278 21.13 13.68 -13.43
CA ASN A 278 20.90 15.11 -13.28
C ASN A 278 19.81 15.44 -12.24
N ILE A 279 19.42 14.47 -11.40
CA ILE A 279 18.45 14.69 -10.33
C ILE A 279 18.94 15.76 -9.35
N SER A 280 18.04 16.59 -8.86
CA SER A 280 18.35 17.55 -7.80
C SER A 280 18.33 16.87 -6.42
N ALA A 281 19.03 17.43 -5.44
CA ALA A 281 19.03 16.93 -4.07
C ALA A 281 17.60 16.82 -3.49
N ALA A 282 16.77 17.85 -3.71
CA ALA A 282 15.39 17.88 -3.24
C ALA A 282 14.53 16.81 -3.92
N ASP A 283 14.72 16.59 -5.22
CA ASP A 283 14.02 15.57 -5.99
C ASP A 283 14.44 14.17 -5.56
N ALA A 284 15.73 13.94 -5.29
CA ALA A 284 16.24 12.68 -4.76
C ALA A 284 15.62 12.36 -3.38
N ALA A 285 15.63 13.32 -2.44
CA ALA A 285 15.00 13.13 -1.13
C ALA A 285 13.49 12.87 -1.24
N LYS A 286 12.80 13.58 -2.15
CA LYS A 286 11.37 13.35 -2.42
C LYS A 286 11.14 11.95 -3.02
N ALA A 287 11.96 11.53 -3.98
CA ALA A 287 11.87 10.21 -4.60
C ALA A 287 12.04 9.10 -3.57
N VAL A 288 13.02 9.21 -2.68
CA VAL A 288 13.22 8.25 -1.57
C VAL A 288 11.96 8.11 -0.71
N ARG A 289 11.34 9.23 -0.30
CA ARG A 289 10.08 9.18 0.46
C ARG A 289 8.94 8.55 -0.34
N MET A 290 8.80 8.89 -1.62
CA MET A 290 7.74 8.34 -2.46
C MET A 290 7.94 6.84 -2.73
N THR A 291 9.19 6.38 -2.83
CA THR A 291 9.51 4.94 -2.93
C THR A 291 9.13 4.19 -1.65
N TYR A 292 9.44 4.72 -0.46
CA TYR A 292 8.97 4.13 0.79
C TYR A 292 7.44 4.02 0.83
N ILE A 293 6.74 5.12 0.50
CA ILE A 293 5.27 5.13 0.51
C ILE A 293 4.73 4.11 -0.50
N LEU A 294 5.20 4.15 -1.75
CA LEU A 294 4.77 3.27 -2.83
C LEU A 294 4.79 1.80 -2.42
N ASN A 295 5.87 1.36 -1.78
CA ASN A 295 6.07 -0.04 -1.41
C ASN A 295 5.08 -0.55 -0.37
N ALA A 296 4.53 0.34 0.48
CA ALA A 296 3.57 0.00 1.53
C ALA A 296 4.08 -1.03 2.56
N GLY A 297 5.39 -1.13 2.74
CA GLY A 297 6.10 -2.10 3.59
C GLY A 297 7.29 -2.73 2.87
N THR A 298 8.12 -3.50 3.59
CA THR A 298 9.36 -4.08 3.03
C THR A 298 9.47 -5.61 3.15
N ASP A 299 8.51 -6.26 3.83
CA ASP A 299 8.52 -7.69 4.22
C ASP A 299 9.56 -8.10 5.28
N TYR A 300 10.24 -7.13 5.88
CA TYR A 300 11.21 -7.39 6.95
C TYR A 300 10.57 -8.23 8.08
N GLY A 301 11.12 -9.42 8.31
CA GLY A 301 10.69 -10.35 9.35
C GLY A 301 9.48 -11.22 9.05
N LYS A 302 9.04 -11.30 7.78
CA LYS A 302 7.97 -12.20 7.36
C LYS A 302 8.39 -13.68 7.40
N ASP A 303 9.61 -14.01 6.96
CA ASP A 303 10.06 -15.41 6.75
C ASP A 303 11.46 -15.75 7.31
N HIS A 304 12.14 -14.77 7.91
CA HIS A 304 13.51 -14.92 8.41
C HIS A 304 13.66 -14.35 9.82
N PRO A 305 14.58 -14.89 10.64
CA PRO A 305 14.96 -14.25 11.89
C PRO A 305 15.40 -12.80 11.61
N THR A 306 14.86 -11.86 12.37
CA THR A 306 15.27 -10.46 12.30
C THR A 306 16.19 -10.12 13.45
N ASP A 307 17.09 -9.19 13.17
CA ASP A 307 17.99 -8.63 14.18
C ASP A 307 17.23 -7.67 15.11
N PHE A 308 16.14 -7.08 14.61
CA PHE A 308 15.25 -6.17 15.34
C PHE A 308 13.77 -6.41 15.06
N PRO A 309 12.87 -5.93 15.92
CA PRO A 309 11.44 -5.89 15.61
C PRO A 309 11.18 -5.07 14.33
N PRO A 310 10.35 -5.56 13.39
CA PRO A 310 10.01 -4.81 12.20
C PRO A 310 9.34 -3.48 12.54
N THR A 311 9.80 -2.41 11.88
CA THR A 311 9.19 -1.09 12.02
C THR A 311 7.90 -1.04 11.20
N PRO A 312 6.73 -0.74 11.81
CA PRO A 312 5.47 -0.75 11.09
C PRO A 312 5.40 0.31 9.99
N TYR A 313 4.85 -0.07 8.83
CA TYR A 313 4.47 0.89 7.79
C TYR A 313 3.43 1.87 8.34
N SER A 314 3.80 3.15 8.49
CA SER A 314 2.98 4.12 9.21
C SER A 314 3.35 5.57 8.92
N SER A 315 2.45 6.50 9.29
CA SER A 315 2.75 7.94 9.24
C SER A 315 3.92 8.33 10.16
N ALA A 316 4.07 7.64 11.30
CA ALA A 316 5.17 7.90 12.22
C ALA A 316 6.52 7.52 11.61
N GLU A 317 6.57 6.43 10.85
CA GLU A 317 7.79 6.01 10.17
C GLU A 317 8.16 6.95 9.02
N LEU A 318 7.17 7.39 8.21
CA LEU A 318 7.42 8.42 7.20
C LEU A 318 7.95 9.74 7.81
N ARG A 319 7.47 10.12 9.00
CA ARG A 319 8.00 11.26 9.75
C ARG A 319 9.45 11.02 10.18
N ARG A 320 9.77 9.84 10.73
CA ARG A 320 11.14 9.47 11.12
C ARG A 320 12.10 9.53 9.94
N ILE A 321 11.73 8.97 8.79
CA ILE A 321 12.50 9.05 7.54
C ILE A 321 12.73 10.51 7.14
N THR A 322 11.67 11.34 7.16
CA THR A 322 11.78 12.76 6.79
C THR A 322 12.70 13.55 7.73
N GLU A 323 12.65 13.25 9.03
CA GLU A 323 13.54 13.87 10.03
C GLU A 323 14.99 13.40 9.87
N ARG A 324 15.21 12.11 9.61
CA ARG A 324 16.53 11.53 9.32
C ARG A 324 17.14 12.16 8.07
N GLN A 325 16.37 12.27 6.99
CA GLN A 325 16.78 12.99 5.77
C GLN A 325 17.17 14.44 6.04
N GLY A 326 16.46 15.14 6.93
CA GLY A 326 16.78 16.52 7.29
C GLY A 326 18.09 16.66 8.08
N LYS A 327 18.45 15.65 8.88
CA LYS A 327 19.72 15.61 9.62
C LYS A 327 20.89 15.15 8.74
N ASN A 328 20.61 14.30 7.75
CA ASN A 328 21.54 13.80 6.73
C ASN A 328 21.37 14.54 5.39
N ASP A 329 20.99 15.82 5.40
CA ASP A 329 20.66 16.57 4.18
C ASP A 329 21.87 16.73 3.25
N TRP A 330 23.07 16.76 3.81
CA TRP A 330 24.35 16.76 3.12
C TRP A 330 24.52 15.55 2.19
N SER A 331 24.00 14.37 2.54
CA SER A 331 24.01 13.18 1.64
C SER A 331 23.21 13.41 0.36
N TYR A 332 22.22 14.29 0.40
CA TYR A 332 21.45 14.66 -0.78
C TYR A 332 22.05 15.86 -1.52
N ASN A 333 22.48 16.88 -0.77
CA ASN A 333 22.98 18.14 -1.31
C ASN A 333 24.35 18.02 -1.99
N GLU A 334 25.20 17.11 -1.49
CA GLU A 334 26.59 16.97 -1.92
C GLU A 334 26.84 15.61 -2.61
N ASP A 335 26.46 14.51 -1.96
CA ASP A 335 26.88 13.18 -2.41
C ASP A 335 26.15 12.71 -3.68
N VAL A 336 24.86 13.04 -3.86
CA VAL A 336 24.10 12.65 -5.07
C VAL A 336 24.80 13.14 -6.34
N GLY A 337 25.18 14.43 -6.36
CA GLY A 337 25.90 15.02 -7.49
C GLY A 337 27.31 14.46 -7.63
N PHE A 338 28.01 14.21 -6.50
CA PHE A 338 29.34 13.65 -6.48
C PHE A 338 29.37 12.22 -7.05
N VAL A 339 28.50 11.32 -6.57
CA VAL A 339 28.39 9.93 -7.02
C VAL A 339 28.13 9.89 -8.53
N HIS A 340 27.12 10.61 -9.01
CA HIS A 340 26.80 10.65 -10.44
C HIS A 340 27.91 11.30 -11.29
N GLY A 341 28.54 12.36 -10.78
CA GLY A 341 29.65 13.05 -11.44
C GLY A 341 30.90 12.18 -11.61
N ASN A 342 31.09 11.20 -10.72
CA ASN A 342 32.20 10.24 -10.77
C ASN A 342 31.83 8.91 -11.45
N GLY A 343 30.70 8.86 -12.17
CA GLY A 343 30.29 7.67 -12.93
C GLY A 343 29.47 6.64 -12.11
N GLY A 344 29.27 6.88 -10.82
CA GLY A 344 28.40 6.08 -9.96
C GLY A 344 26.91 6.25 -10.25
N ARG A 345 26.12 5.38 -9.63
CA ARG A 345 24.66 5.34 -9.79
C ARG A 345 23.98 5.12 -8.44
N LEU A 346 22.77 5.66 -8.32
CA LEU A 346 21.97 5.66 -7.10
C LEU A 346 20.57 5.16 -7.42
N VAL A 347 20.00 4.43 -6.47
CA VAL A 347 18.64 3.93 -6.49
C VAL A 347 17.94 4.27 -5.18
N THR A 348 16.66 4.61 -5.22
CA THR A 348 15.84 4.69 -4.01
C THR A 348 15.48 3.29 -3.51
N THR A 349 15.35 3.12 -2.20
CA THR A 349 14.99 1.82 -1.60
C THR A 349 13.63 1.84 -0.89
N PRO A 350 12.98 0.67 -0.72
CA PRO A 350 11.74 0.53 0.07
C PRO A 350 11.88 0.97 1.53
N ASN A 351 13.09 0.95 2.09
CA ASN A 351 13.40 1.31 3.48
C ASN A 351 13.55 2.83 3.68
N GLY A 352 13.32 3.61 2.63
CA GLY A 352 13.35 5.07 2.67
C GLY A 352 14.75 5.65 2.73
N MET A 353 15.75 5.00 2.14
CA MET A 353 17.12 5.50 1.97
C MET A 353 17.57 5.37 0.50
N MET A 354 18.81 5.75 0.20
CA MET A 354 19.44 5.50 -1.10
C MET A 354 20.36 4.28 -1.01
N MET A 355 20.48 3.54 -2.11
CA MET A 355 21.52 2.54 -2.32
C MET A 355 22.33 2.92 -3.57
N GLY A 356 23.65 2.79 -3.50
CA GLY A 356 24.56 3.29 -4.52
C GLY A 356 25.66 2.32 -4.90
N LEU A 357 26.20 2.49 -6.10
CA LEU A 357 27.37 1.76 -6.59
C LEU A 357 28.24 2.67 -7.46
N GLY A 358 29.55 2.65 -7.22
CA GLY A 358 30.52 3.53 -7.87
C GLY A 358 30.47 4.97 -7.35
N GLY A 359 31.46 5.81 -7.67
CA GLY A 359 31.51 7.20 -7.17
C GLY A 359 32.87 7.71 -6.64
N ASN A 360 33.87 6.82 -6.53
CA ASN A 360 35.32 7.03 -6.34
C ASN A 360 35.93 7.44 -4.96
N LEU A 361 37.07 6.78 -4.69
CA LEU A 361 38.31 7.16 -3.98
C LEU A 361 38.29 7.53 -2.48
N ILE A 362 37.25 8.19 -1.96
CA ILE A 362 37.23 8.60 -0.53
C ILE A 362 36.55 7.52 0.35
N GLN A 363 35.64 6.75 -0.24
CA GLN A 363 34.84 5.73 0.45
C GLN A 363 35.54 4.35 0.53
N ASP A 364 36.50 4.06 -0.36
CA ASP A 364 37.33 2.83 -0.34
C ASP A 364 38.14 2.67 0.98
N GLN A 365 38.34 3.76 1.73
CA GLN A 365 39.10 3.73 3.00
C GLN A 365 38.32 3.18 4.20
N PHE A 366 36.99 3.07 4.09
CA PHE A 366 36.11 2.67 5.20
C PHE A 366 35.30 1.39 4.90
N SER A 367 35.47 0.80 3.72
CA SER A 367 34.71 -0.36 3.28
C SER A 367 35.20 -1.66 3.92
N GLN A 368 34.32 -2.37 4.63
CA GLN A 368 34.49 -3.79 4.96
C GLN A 368 33.53 -4.60 4.07
N ASN A 369 34.06 -5.63 3.41
CA ASN A 369 33.49 -6.75 2.62
C ASN A 369 32.08 -6.72 1.95
N GLY A 370 31.12 -5.86 2.30
CA GLY A 370 29.77 -5.79 1.68
C GLY A 370 29.27 -4.38 1.37
N GLY A 371 29.77 -3.33 2.02
CA GLY A 371 29.38 -1.95 1.73
C GLY A 371 29.61 -1.00 2.90
N THR A 372 29.18 0.25 2.76
CA THR A 372 29.23 1.24 3.85
C THR A 372 28.07 2.22 3.74
N THR A 373 27.34 2.43 4.84
CA THR A 373 26.39 3.53 4.93
C THR A 373 27.06 4.85 5.25
N TRP A 374 26.77 5.84 4.41
CA TRP A 374 27.29 7.19 4.45
C TRP A 374 26.14 8.19 4.47
N GLY A 375 25.82 8.67 5.68
CA GLY A 375 24.60 9.43 5.94
C GLY A 375 23.37 8.62 5.51
N ASP A 376 22.64 9.06 4.48
CA ASP A 376 21.44 8.37 3.99
C ASP A 376 21.64 7.49 2.74
N THR A 377 22.89 7.20 2.40
CA THR A 377 23.26 6.36 1.24
C THR A 377 24.01 5.12 1.68
N PHE A 378 23.48 3.95 1.37
CA PHE A 378 24.20 2.68 1.46
C PHE A 378 25.01 2.45 0.18
N MET A 379 26.33 2.48 0.26
CA MET A 379 27.23 2.23 -0.88
C MET A 379 27.65 0.77 -0.90
N LEU A 380 27.31 0.05 -1.98
CA LEU A 380 27.71 -1.34 -2.20
C LEU A 380 29.21 -1.43 -2.47
N ASN A 381 29.87 -2.39 -1.82
CA ASN A 381 31.29 -2.68 -2.07
C ASN A 381 31.46 -3.65 -3.26
N VAL A 382 31.27 -3.13 -4.46
CA VAL A 382 31.50 -3.85 -5.72
C VAL A 382 32.37 -2.94 -6.61
N ASP A 383 33.67 -3.22 -6.62
CA ASP A 383 34.71 -2.49 -7.32
C ASP A 383 34.55 -2.61 -8.84
N ASP A 384 34.90 -1.52 -9.55
CA ASP A 384 35.07 -1.48 -11.01
C ASP A 384 33.93 -2.11 -11.84
N ALA A 385 32.68 -2.06 -11.34
CA ALA A 385 31.52 -2.46 -12.11
C ALA A 385 31.50 -1.67 -13.43
N LYS A 386 31.68 -2.37 -14.56
CA LYS A 386 31.75 -1.75 -15.90
C LYS A 386 30.50 -0.93 -16.24
N ASP A 387 29.37 -1.29 -15.64
CA ASP A 387 28.10 -0.57 -15.70
C ASP A 387 27.44 -0.58 -14.30
N PRO A 388 27.64 0.47 -13.49
CA PRO A 388 27.06 0.53 -12.14
C PRO A 388 25.54 0.48 -12.12
N ALA A 389 24.87 1.01 -13.16
CA ALA A 389 23.41 0.93 -13.24
C ALA A 389 22.96 -0.52 -13.44
N GLN A 390 23.66 -1.27 -14.30
CA GLN A 390 23.35 -2.67 -14.53
C GLN A 390 23.59 -3.52 -13.28
N GLN A 391 24.69 -3.29 -12.56
CA GLN A 391 24.95 -4.03 -11.32
C GLN A 391 23.89 -3.74 -10.25
N ILE A 392 23.47 -2.48 -10.06
CA ILE A 392 22.37 -2.13 -9.16
C ILE A 392 21.07 -2.84 -9.54
N ARG A 393 20.75 -2.97 -10.84
CA ARG A 393 19.58 -3.73 -11.29
C ARG A 393 19.66 -5.19 -10.87
N GLU A 394 20.83 -5.81 -10.98
CA GLU A 394 21.04 -7.21 -10.62
C GLU A 394 20.88 -7.42 -9.11
N VAL A 395 21.44 -6.51 -8.30
CA VAL A 395 21.28 -6.51 -6.83
C VAL A 395 19.82 -6.37 -6.43
N ALA A 396 19.16 -5.31 -6.90
CA ALA A 396 17.77 -5.04 -6.54
C ALA A 396 16.85 -6.17 -7.00
N ARG A 397 16.98 -6.67 -8.24
CA ARG A 397 16.13 -7.77 -8.75
C ARG A 397 16.33 -9.10 -8.05
N SER A 398 17.53 -9.37 -7.53
CA SER A 398 17.79 -10.65 -6.88
C SER A 398 17.19 -10.73 -5.48
N GLY A 399 16.91 -9.59 -4.83
CA GLY A 399 16.45 -9.55 -3.44
C GLY A 399 17.49 -10.05 -2.43
N HIS A 400 18.77 -10.09 -2.81
CA HIS A 400 19.85 -10.59 -1.97
C HIS A 400 21.02 -9.60 -1.95
N ALA A 401 21.81 -9.61 -0.89
CA ALA A 401 23.09 -8.90 -0.85
C ALA A 401 24.04 -9.45 -1.91
N TRP A 402 24.88 -8.59 -2.47
CA TRP A 402 25.95 -8.97 -3.38
C TRP A 402 27.28 -8.55 -2.81
N TYR A 403 28.29 -9.36 -3.12
CA TYR A 403 29.66 -9.19 -2.67
C TYR A 403 30.60 -9.31 -3.86
N GLU A 404 31.88 -9.05 -3.63
CA GLU A 404 32.91 -9.25 -4.64
C GLU A 404 34.00 -10.21 -4.17
N ASN A 405 34.54 -10.98 -5.12
CA ASN A 405 35.77 -11.75 -4.93
C ASN A 405 36.64 -11.68 -6.20
N ASP A 406 37.75 -12.41 -6.23
CA ASP A 406 38.69 -12.45 -7.36
C ASP A 406 38.06 -12.80 -8.73
N ASN A 407 36.84 -13.35 -8.76
CA ASN A 407 36.10 -13.70 -9.98
C ASN A 407 35.02 -12.66 -10.36
N GLY A 408 34.93 -11.56 -9.62
CA GLY A 408 33.95 -10.48 -9.79
C GLY A 408 32.76 -10.56 -8.84
N PRO A 409 31.71 -9.77 -9.11
CA PRO A 409 30.52 -9.67 -8.27
C PRO A 409 29.77 -11.01 -8.21
N TYR A 410 29.31 -11.40 -7.02
CA TYR A 410 28.51 -12.61 -6.82
C TYR A 410 27.39 -12.38 -5.81
N GLN A 411 26.28 -13.07 -6.02
CA GLN A 411 25.12 -13.04 -5.14
C GLN A 411 25.38 -13.82 -3.84
N GLY A 412 25.09 -13.18 -2.71
CA GLY A 412 25.11 -13.74 -1.37
C GLY A 412 23.86 -14.52 -0.98
N LYS A 413 23.84 -15.00 0.27
CA LYS A 413 22.65 -15.63 0.88
C LYS A 413 21.84 -14.68 1.76
N LEU A 414 22.39 -13.53 2.12
CA LEU A 414 21.72 -12.55 2.95
C LEU A 414 20.61 -11.89 2.13
N ASP A 415 19.40 -11.85 2.70
CA ASP A 415 18.27 -11.14 2.13
C ASP A 415 18.56 -9.62 2.07
N LEU A 416 18.25 -8.99 0.95
CA LEU A 416 18.56 -7.58 0.72
C LEU A 416 17.75 -6.66 1.65
N ASP A 417 16.53 -7.03 2.04
CA ASP A 417 15.75 -6.21 2.96
C ASP A 417 16.31 -6.28 4.38
N ARG A 418 16.75 -7.47 4.83
CA ARG A 418 17.53 -7.57 6.09
C ARG A 418 18.78 -6.70 6.02
N TYR A 419 19.48 -6.72 4.89
CA TYR A 419 20.68 -5.91 4.73
C TYR A 419 20.37 -4.40 4.76
N LEU A 420 19.41 -3.95 3.97
CA LEU A 420 18.99 -2.53 3.95
C LEU A 420 18.41 -2.07 5.28
N HIS A 421 17.77 -2.94 6.05
CA HIS A 421 17.29 -2.60 7.39
C HIS A 421 18.44 -2.37 8.37
N HIS A 422 19.51 -3.17 8.29
CA HIS A 422 20.74 -2.94 9.04
C HIS A 422 21.38 -1.59 8.65
N GLU A 423 21.52 -1.34 7.35
CA GLU A 423 22.11 -0.10 6.83
C GLU A 423 21.28 1.16 7.18
N GLU A 424 19.95 1.02 7.26
CA GLU A 424 19.05 2.08 7.75
C GLU A 424 19.39 2.51 9.19
N ARG A 425 19.80 1.56 10.04
CA ARG A 425 20.20 1.83 11.43
C ARG A 425 21.48 2.65 11.47
N HIS A 426 22.44 2.37 10.60
CA HIS A 426 23.63 3.22 10.44
C HIS A 426 23.26 4.63 9.97
N SER A 427 22.30 4.76 9.04
CA SER A 427 21.81 6.09 8.63
C SER A 427 21.20 6.86 9.82
N GLN A 428 20.49 6.16 10.71
CA GLN A 428 19.98 6.74 11.94
C GLN A 428 21.11 7.18 12.90
N GLN A 429 22.17 6.39 13.05
CA GLN A 429 23.35 6.77 13.85
C GLN A 429 24.03 8.02 13.28
N TRP A 430 24.21 8.12 11.96
CA TRP A 430 24.71 9.35 11.31
C TRP A 430 23.85 10.57 11.63
N ALA A 431 22.52 10.41 11.63
CA ALA A 431 21.60 11.49 11.94
C ALA A 431 21.69 11.92 13.42
N GLU A 432 22.02 11.01 14.34
CA GLU A 432 22.15 11.28 15.77
C GLU A 432 23.52 11.89 16.15
N GLU A 433 24.61 11.36 15.60
CA GLU A 433 25.99 11.78 15.90
C GLU A 433 26.45 12.98 15.05
N GLY A 434 25.85 13.15 13.87
CA GLY A 434 26.25 14.13 12.87
C GLY A 434 27.56 13.77 12.16
N TYR A 435 27.82 14.44 11.04
CA TYR A 435 28.93 14.10 10.12
C TYR A 435 30.30 13.96 10.81
N THR A 436 30.64 14.89 11.70
CA THR A 436 31.93 14.89 12.42
C THR A 436 31.96 13.95 13.62
N GLY A 437 30.81 13.72 14.26
CA GLY A 437 30.69 12.81 15.42
C GLY A 437 30.89 11.37 15.01
N PHE A 438 30.23 10.97 13.91
CA PHE A 438 30.29 9.60 13.42
C PHE A 438 31.66 9.23 12.82
N LEU A 439 32.32 10.17 12.11
CA LEU A 439 33.70 9.96 11.68
C LEU A 439 34.68 9.80 12.87
N ALA A 440 34.39 10.43 14.00
CA ALA A 440 35.21 10.29 15.20
C ALA A 440 34.95 8.97 15.94
N SER A 441 33.72 8.48 16.01
CA SER A 441 33.37 7.18 16.60
C SER A 441 33.92 6.02 15.78
N TYR A 442 33.77 6.05 14.45
CA TYR A 442 34.30 5.02 13.55
C TYR A 442 35.84 4.91 13.59
N VAL A 443 36.54 6.05 13.59
CA VAL A 443 38.01 6.10 13.75
C VAL A 443 38.43 5.61 15.14
N TRP A 444 37.63 5.89 16.18
CA TRP A 444 37.91 5.43 17.55
C TRP A 444 37.70 3.91 17.71
N GLU A 445 36.69 3.32 17.08
CA GLU A 445 36.45 1.88 17.07
C GLU A 445 37.53 1.12 16.30
N GLN A 446 37.97 1.62 15.13
CA GLN A 446 39.13 1.05 14.41
C GLN A 446 40.42 1.06 15.25
N VAL A 447 40.59 2.06 16.12
CA VAL A 447 41.77 2.20 16.99
C VAL A 447 41.67 1.32 18.24
N THR A 448 40.46 1.05 18.74
CA THR A 448 40.24 0.30 19.99
C THR A 448 39.87 -1.16 19.79
N GLY A 449 39.50 -1.57 18.56
CA GLY A 449 39.08 -2.94 18.23
C GLY A 449 37.70 -3.30 18.77
N GLY A 450 36.85 -2.30 19.04
CA GLY A 450 35.45 -2.48 19.46
C GLY A 450 34.52 -2.73 18.26
N ASN A 451 33.31 -3.24 18.53
CA ASN A 451 32.27 -3.55 17.54
C ASN A 451 30.89 -3.01 17.99
N GLU A 452 30.89 -1.94 18.80
CA GLU A 452 29.68 -1.47 19.51
C GLU A 452 28.65 -0.88 18.52
N THR A 453 29.09 -0.16 17.49
CA THR A 453 28.22 0.35 16.41
C THR A 453 27.54 -0.74 15.57
N GLU A 454 28.26 -1.81 15.25
CA GLU A 454 27.78 -2.99 14.51
C GLU A 454 26.84 -3.88 15.35
N GLU A 455 27.12 -4.03 16.65
CA GLU A 455 26.22 -4.70 17.61
C GLU A 455 24.91 -3.92 17.82
N ASP A 456 24.97 -2.59 17.93
CA ASP A 456 23.79 -1.72 18.02
C ASP A 456 22.98 -1.62 16.72
N ALA A 457 23.61 -1.93 15.59
CA ALA A 457 22.99 -2.12 14.27
C ALA A 457 22.55 -3.57 14.01
N GLY A 458 22.67 -4.47 15.00
CA GLY A 458 21.94 -5.74 15.06
C GLY A 458 22.72 -6.99 14.68
N LEU A 459 24.02 -6.90 14.38
CA LEU A 459 24.80 -8.06 13.97
C LEU A 459 25.43 -8.79 15.16
N ALA A 460 24.66 -9.67 15.81
CA ALA A 460 25.20 -10.57 16.84
C ALA A 460 26.09 -11.72 16.26
N ASP A 461 26.09 -11.91 14.94
CA ASP A 461 26.84 -12.95 14.22
C ASP A 461 28.01 -12.42 13.37
N GLY A 462 28.27 -11.10 13.39
CA GLY A 462 29.42 -10.48 12.71
C GLY A 462 29.31 -10.46 11.18
N GLY A 463 28.10 -10.23 10.67
CA GLY A 463 27.70 -10.40 9.27
C GLY A 463 28.55 -9.69 8.21
N TYR A 464 29.50 -10.45 7.65
CA TYR A 464 29.81 -10.49 6.22
C TYR A 464 29.86 -11.94 5.75
#